data_AF-A0A968NRY6-F1
#
_entry.id   AF-A0A968NRY6-F1
#
_cell.length_a   1.000
_cell.length_b   1.000
_cell.length_c   1.000
_cell.angle_alpha   90.00
_cell.angle_beta   90.00
_cell.angle_gamma   90.00
#
_symmetry.space_group_name_H-M   'P 1'
#
loop_
_entity.id
_entity.type
_entity.pdbx_description
1 polymer ?
#
loop_
_entity_poly.entity_id
_entity_poly.type
_entity_poly.pdbx_seq_one_letter_code
_entity_poly.pdbx_strand_id
1 'polypeptide(L)'
;MASDLFDEYILWEPRTKLELIDGQLVVGKSATHSRRLLSQILRGWGLEAAIALAPETLWWQAMTLVFGAPAVSALDDLNFLDQQNWAASVEFEPDKPTLLSRRNLKRAAVKESVEMAFFRLEEQGKSPGRSIGSGSFVNRLEDDALMPDAMFFYDRGRNSLYEYYLDGSAEIVVEFITPGCEAHDLEIKRSRYQAAGVPELWTIDSEQEIVHFQRWVEGVYETQVPDANGRYAVASVPGLIFLPEQLWVQGAHDYRGNWNLFEMTPDLVLGDRIRSHASGIDWNRLPTQFSIGLEPVAIAFEDYLYWVPESKFEFVDGKPWIGCEPGVRGLTGMLLMSLGLLDALRLFHPQQWVAALLNTRTQKLTDESQKAQWRTVAQRAAELLRAEYGATRLAIAGDVIADRPLNFWSQLYLVAWNLPAEMEASYRMYQALRALSSDLEIVILEADDQLFPPNQQMIDAGVVEI
;
A
#
# COMPACT_ATOMS: atom_id res chain seq x y z
N MET A 1 -11.54 17.71 -15.71
CA MET A 1 -11.53 16.39 -15.06
C MET A 1 -10.44 16.26 -14.00
N ALA A 2 -9.20 16.74 -14.22
CA ALA A 2 -8.11 16.61 -13.24
C ALA A 2 -8.31 17.38 -11.91
N SER A 3 -8.99 18.54 -11.90
CA SER A 3 -9.19 19.30 -10.65
C SER A 3 -10.08 18.56 -9.66
N ASP A 4 -11.16 17.93 -10.15
CA ASP A 4 -12.09 17.17 -9.30
C ASP A 4 -11.43 15.93 -8.68
N LEU A 5 -10.59 15.19 -9.42
CA LEU A 5 -9.90 14.02 -8.88
C LEU A 5 -8.85 14.39 -7.83
N PHE A 6 -8.10 15.48 -8.02
CA PHE A 6 -7.14 15.94 -7.02
C PHE A 6 -7.85 16.43 -5.75
N ASP A 7 -8.88 17.26 -5.89
CA ASP A 7 -9.66 17.75 -4.76
C ASP A 7 -10.25 16.58 -3.96
N GLU A 8 -10.71 15.54 -4.66
CA GLU A 8 -11.16 14.31 -4.05
C GLU A 8 -10.05 13.51 -3.34
N TYR A 9 -8.87 13.44 -3.95
CA TYR A 9 -7.70 12.73 -3.45
C TYR A 9 -7.10 13.41 -2.21
N ILE A 10 -7.17 14.74 -2.09
CA ILE A 10 -6.64 15.44 -0.90
C ILE A 10 -7.62 15.46 0.28
N LEU A 11 -8.89 15.10 0.08
CA LEU A 11 -9.87 14.89 1.17
C LEU A 11 -9.61 13.59 1.97
N TRP A 12 -8.37 13.10 1.91
CA TRP A 12 -7.85 11.95 2.63
C TRP A 12 -7.41 12.37 4.03
N GLU A 13 -8.16 11.91 5.03
CA GLU A 13 -8.22 12.60 6.31
C GLU A 13 -6.93 12.54 7.16
N PRO A 14 -6.20 11.42 7.31
CA PRO A 14 -4.73 11.45 7.17
C PRO A 14 -4.07 10.07 6.92
N ARG A 15 -3.06 9.99 6.03
CA ARG A 15 -2.12 8.85 5.90
C ARG A 15 -2.79 7.48 6.08
N THR A 16 -3.47 7.03 5.03
CA THR A 16 -4.15 5.74 4.98
C THR A 16 -3.32 4.62 5.57
N LYS A 17 -3.89 4.02 6.61
CA LYS A 17 -3.55 2.69 7.04
C LYS A 17 -3.95 1.73 5.90
N LEU A 18 -3.03 0.89 5.49
CA LEU A 18 -3.26 -0.23 4.59
C LEU A 18 -3.16 -1.48 5.44
N GLU A 19 -4.28 -1.94 5.99
CA GLU A 19 -4.30 -3.08 6.91
C GLU A 19 -4.71 -4.35 6.17
N LEU A 20 -4.18 -5.49 6.59
CA LEU A 20 -4.63 -6.81 6.17
C LEU A 20 -5.44 -7.41 7.32
N ILE A 21 -6.73 -7.63 7.11
CA ILE A 21 -7.64 -8.17 8.13
C ILE A 21 -8.46 -9.29 7.48
N ASP A 22 -8.40 -10.51 8.02
CA ASP A 22 -9.05 -11.70 7.44
C ASP A 22 -8.66 -11.95 5.97
N GLY A 23 -7.39 -11.71 5.66
CA GLY A 23 -6.89 -11.82 4.28
C GLY A 23 -7.45 -10.76 3.32
N GLN A 24 -8.13 -9.71 3.80
CA GLN A 24 -8.65 -8.63 2.97
C GLN A 24 -7.88 -7.33 3.25
N LEU A 25 -7.54 -6.61 2.19
CA LEU A 25 -6.93 -5.30 2.28
C LEU A 25 -7.99 -4.24 2.64
N VAL A 26 -7.83 -3.66 3.83
CA VAL A 26 -8.64 -2.57 4.33
C VAL A 26 -7.86 -1.27 4.21
N VAL A 27 -8.32 -0.39 3.33
CA VAL A 27 -7.79 0.96 3.21
C VAL A 27 -8.47 1.84 4.25
N GLY A 28 -7.68 2.58 5.03
CA GLY A 28 -8.18 3.42 6.11
C GLY A 28 -8.81 2.58 7.21
N LYS A 29 -10.14 2.48 7.21
CA LYS A 29 -10.95 1.83 8.25
C LYS A 29 -12.23 1.14 7.73
N SER A 30 -12.42 1.04 6.41
CA SER A 30 -13.63 0.43 5.85
C SER A 30 -13.48 -0.02 4.39
N ALA A 31 -14.32 -0.96 3.96
CA ALA A 31 -14.42 -1.36 2.56
C ALA A 31 -14.81 -0.21 1.62
N THR A 32 -15.59 0.77 2.10
CA THR A 32 -15.95 1.97 1.32
C THR A 32 -14.72 2.78 0.95
N HIS A 33 -13.73 2.87 1.83
CA HIS A 33 -12.46 3.52 1.53
C HIS A 33 -11.61 2.69 0.55
N SER A 34 -11.61 1.36 0.66
CA SER A 34 -10.95 0.50 -0.34
C SER A 34 -11.55 0.72 -1.74
N ARG A 35 -12.88 0.76 -1.87
CA ARG A 35 -13.57 1.12 -3.13
C ARG A 35 -13.23 2.51 -3.62
N ARG A 36 -13.15 3.50 -2.72
CA ARG A 36 -12.80 4.88 -3.06
C ARG A 36 -11.41 4.94 -3.67
N LEU A 37 -10.41 4.36 -3.00
CA LEU A 37 -9.04 4.35 -3.51
C LEU A 37 -8.95 3.62 -4.85
N LEU A 38 -9.60 2.47 -5.00
CA LEU A 38 -9.63 1.77 -6.29
C LEU A 38 -10.23 2.66 -7.39
N SER A 39 -11.38 3.29 -7.14
CA SER A 39 -11.99 4.23 -8.08
C SER A 39 -11.06 5.39 -8.45
N GLN A 40 -10.35 5.97 -7.48
CA GLN A 40 -9.40 7.05 -7.72
C GLN A 40 -8.19 6.60 -8.56
N ILE A 41 -7.63 5.43 -8.25
CA ILE A 41 -6.54 4.84 -9.04
C ILE A 41 -7.03 4.63 -10.48
N LEU A 42 -8.19 4.02 -10.69
CA LEU A 42 -8.72 3.72 -12.02
C LEU A 42 -9.16 4.95 -12.81
N ARG A 43 -9.58 6.03 -12.16
CA ARG A 43 -9.81 7.34 -12.82
C ARG A 43 -8.51 7.99 -13.28
N GLY A 44 -7.39 7.75 -12.59
CA GLY A 44 -6.09 8.31 -12.93
C GLY A 44 -5.25 7.45 -13.89
N TRP A 45 -5.31 6.14 -13.74
CA TRP A 45 -4.51 5.16 -14.50
C TRP A 45 -5.29 4.47 -15.62
N GLY A 46 -6.63 4.56 -15.61
CA GLY A 46 -7.48 3.87 -16.58
C GLY A 46 -7.96 2.50 -16.09
N LEU A 47 -8.99 1.98 -16.74
CA LEU A 47 -9.58 0.68 -16.39
C LEU A 47 -8.69 -0.47 -16.86
N GLU A 48 -7.90 -0.25 -17.91
CA GLU A 48 -6.89 -1.19 -18.43
C GLU A 48 -5.87 -1.60 -17.35
N ALA A 49 -5.57 -0.70 -16.41
CA ALA A 49 -4.70 -0.98 -15.26
C ALA A 49 -5.24 -2.12 -14.39
N ALA A 50 -6.55 -2.18 -14.16
CA ALA A 50 -7.19 -3.31 -13.48
C ALA A 50 -7.34 -4.52 -14.40
N ILE A 51 -7.77 -4.30 -15.65
CA ILE A 51 -8.03 -5.39 -16.60
C ILE A 51 -6.80 -6.26 -16.81
N ALA A 52 -5.62 -5.66 -16.90
CA ALA A 52 -4.35 -6.36 -17.07
C ALA A 52 -3.97 -7.31 -15.92
N LEU A 53 -4.62 -7.21 -14.76
CA LEU A 53 -4.29 -8.00 -13.57
C LEU A 53 -5.10 -9.29 -13.43
N ALA A 54 -6.17 -9.47 -14.21
CA ALA A 54 -6.99 -10.67 -14.16
C ALA A 54 -7.30 -11.22 -15.57
N PRO A 55 -7.55 -12.54 -15.71
CA PRO A 55 -7.96 -13.14 -16.97
C PRO A 55 -9.16 -12.41 -17.61
N GLU A 56 -9.06 -12.13 -18.91
CA GLU A 56 -10.12 -11.44 -19.67
C GLU A 56 -11.46 -12.17 -19.62
N THR A 57 -11.43 -13.50 -19.60
CA THR A 57 -12.63 -14.34 -19.45
C THR A 57 -13.36 -14.09 -18.13
N LEU A 58 -12.64 -13.84 -17.03
CA LEU A 58 -13.25 -13.53 -15.74
C LEU A 58 -13.93 -12.16 -15.76
N TRP A 59 -13.36 -11.16 -16.45
CA TRP A 59 -14.00 -9.86 -16.61
C TRP A 59 -15.33 -9.95 -17.37
N TRP A 60 -15.36 -10.69 -18.48
CA TRP A 60 -16.60 -10.91 -19.23
C TRP A 60 -17.63 -11.70 -18.41
N GLN A 61 -17.18 -12.72 -17.67
CA GLN A 61 -18.06 -13.46 -16.76
C GLN A 61 -18.64 -12.56 -15.66
N ALA A 62 -17.82 -11.72 -15.05
CA ALA A 62 -18.26 -10.74 -14.05
C ALA A 62 -19.25 -9.74 -14.67
N MET A 63 -19.01 -9.27 -15.89
CA MET A 63 -19.90 -8.35 -16.61
C MET A 63 -21.28 -8.99 -16.86
N THR A 64 -21.32 -10.28 -17.22
CA THR A 64 -22.57 -11.03 -17.34
C THR A 64 -23.30 -11.15 -15.99
N LEU A 65 -22.58 -11.45 -14.91
CA LEU A 65 -23.18 -11.64 -13.59
C LEU A 65 -23.70 -10.33 -12.97
N VAL A 66 -22.99 -9.22 -13.13
CA VAL A 66 -23.35 -7.92 -12.54
C VAL A 66 -24.41 -7.20 -13.38
N PHE A 67 -24.26 -7.20 -14.71
CA PHE A 67 -25.05 -6.33 -15.60
C PHE A 67 -25.87 -7.10 -16.65
N GLY A 68 -25.78 -8.43 -16.71
CA GLY A 68 -26.51 -9.22 -17.71
C GLY A 68 -25.94 -9.11 -19.13
N ALA A 69 -24.63 -8.91 -19.26
CA ALA A 69 -23.95 -8.85 -20.55
C ALA A 69 -24.14 -10.12 -21.40
N PRO A 70 -24.21 -9.98 -22.74
CA PRO A 70 -24.23 -11.12 -23.66
C PRO A 70 -23.06 -12.04 -23.38
N ALA A 71 -23.37 -13.32 -23.16
CA ALA A 71 -22.36 -14.31 -22.79
C ALA A 71 -21.28 -14.43 -23.89
N VAL A 72 -20.03 -14.42 -23.45
CA VAL A 72 -18.87 -14.62 -24.32
C VAL A 72 -18.40 -16.06 -24.17
N SER A 73 -18.77 -16.93 -25.12
CA SER A 73 -18.40 -18.35 -25.11
C SER A 73 -16.93 -18.59 -25.45
N ALA A 74 -16.38 -17.79 -26.36
CA ALA A 74 -14.97 -17.78 -26.74
C ALA A 74 -14.54 -16.35 -27.09
N LEU A 75 -13.35 -15.95 -26.64
CA LEU A 75 -12.83 -14.60 -26.90
C LEU A 75 -12.53 -14.34 -28.37
N ASP A 76 -12.33 -15.39 -29.17
CA ASP A 76 -12.05 -15.28 -30.60
C ASP A 76 -13.30 -14.97 -31.43
N ASP A 77 -14.49 -15.31 -30.91
CA ASP A 77 -15.78 -15.07 -31.57
C ASP A 77 -16.46 -13.77 -31.08
N LEU A 78 -15.75 -12.94 -30.32
CA LEU A 78 -16.31 -11.76 -29.69
C LEU A 78 -16.71 -10.71 -30.74
N ASN A 79 -18.00 -10.41 -30.85
CA ASN A 79 -18.48 -9.31 -31.68
C ASN A 79 -18.37 -7.97 -30.93
N PHE A 80 -17.42 -7.13 -31.35
CA PHE A 80 -17.13 -5.85 -30.71
C PHE A 80 -18.33 -4.89 -30.77
N LEU A 81 -19.03 -4.86 -31.91
CA LEU A 81 -20.15 -3.95 -32.12
C LEU A 81 -21.35 -4.33 -31.24
N ASP A 82 -21.63 -5.64 -31.12
CA ASP A 82 -22.73 -6.11 -30.27
C ASP A 82 -22.48 -5.78 -28.80
N GLN A 83 -21.25 -5.99 -28.32
CA GLN A 83 -20.87 -5.66 -26.94
C GLN A 83 -20.95 -4.15 -26.67
N GLN A 84 -20.49 -3.32 -27.62
CA GLN A 84 -20.59 -1.85 -27.50
C GLN A 84 -22.04 -1.37 -27.48
N ASN A 85 -22.87 -1.88 -28.40
CA ASN A 85 -24.29 -1.52 -28.47
C ASN A 85 -25.05 -1.93 -27.21
N TRP A 86 -24.78 -3.13 -26.70
CA TRP A 86 -25.34 -3.58 -25.43
C TRP A 86 -24.90 -2.64 -24.29
N ALA A 87 -23.61 -2.39 -24.14
CA ALA A 87 -23.09 -1.61 -23.02
C ALA A 87 -23.59 -0.15 -23.03
N ALA A 88 -23.81 0.43 -24.21
CA ALA A 88 -24.41 1.75 -24.38
C ALA A 88 -25.92 1.79 -24.05
N SER A 89 -26.60 0.65 -24.06
CA SER A 89 -28.03 0.53 -23.73
C SER A 89 -28.30 0.32 -22.24
N VAL A 90 -27.28 0.02 -21.44
CA VAL A 90 -27.43 -0.20 -20.00
C VAL A 90 -27.63 1.14 -19.31
N GLU A 91 -28.75 1.29 -18.58
CA GLU A 91 -28.94 2.40 -17.63
C GLU A 91 -28.36 1.99 -16.27
N PHE A 92 -27.22 2.59 -15.91
CA PHE A 92 -26.57 2.34 -14.62
C PHE A 92 -25.91 3.61 -14.09
N GLU A 93 -26.08 3.88 -12.80
CA GLU A 93 -25.31 4.93 -12.12
C GLU A 93 -24.19 4.26 -11.32
N PRO A 94 -22.92 4.59 -11.58
CA PRO A 94 -21.80 4.03 -10.84
C PRO A 94 -21.87 4.34 -9.34
N ASP A 95 -21.42 3.39 -8.54
CA ASP A 95 -21.27 3.60 -7.10
C ASP A 95 -20.31 4.77 -6.85
N LYS A 96 -20.69 5.68 -5.95
CA LYS A 96 -19.90 6.84 -5.52
C LYS A 96 -19.48 6.63 -4.06
N PRO A 97 -18.33 5.99 -3.79
CA PRO A 97 -17.90 5.74 -2.44
C PRO A 97 -17.76 7.06 -1.66
N THR A 98 -18.20 7.05 -0.40
CA THR A 98 -18.31 8.27 0.42
C THR A 98 -16.94 8.90 0.67
N LEU A 99 -16.92 10.24 0.74
CA LEU A 99 -15.75 11.00 1.19
C LEU A 99 -15.61 10.92 2.71
N LEU A 100 -14.37 10.86 3.19
CA LEU A 100 -14.06 11.09 4.60
C LEU A 100 -14.25 12.58 4.95
N SER A 101 -14.50 12.83 6.23
CA SER A 101 -14.79 14.17 6.74
C SER A 101 -13.50 14.97 6.97
N ARG A 102 -13.63 16.23 7.41
CA ARG A 102 -12.53 17.20 7.45
C ARG A 102 -11.54 16.92 8.58
N ARG A 103 -10.26 17.15 8.28
CA ARG A 103 -9.12 17.24 9.21
C ARG A 103 -9.51 17.69 10.63
N ASN A 104 -9.47 16.78 11.59
CA ASN A 104 -9.63 17.08 13.02
C ASN A 104 -8.29 17.51 13.64
N LEU A 105 -8.08 18.82 13.80
CA LEU A 105 -6.84 19.39 14.34
C LEU A 105 -6.56 18.97 15.79
N LYS A 106 -7.60 18.80 16.62
CA LYS A 106 -7.46 18.37 18.01
C LYS A 106 -6.91 16.95 18.06
N ARG A 107 -7.54 16.02 17.32
CA ARG A 107 -7.06 14.63 17.18
C ARG A 107 -5.62 14.58 16.69
N ALA A 108 -5.27 15.38 15.68
CA ALA A 108 -3.90 15.45 15.15
C ALA A 108 -2.88 15.90 16.22
N ALA A 109 -3.22 16.93 17.01
CA ALA A 109 -2.34 17.44 18.07
C ALA A 109 -2.17 16.44 19.23
N VAL A 110 -3.24 15.73 19.62
CA VAL A 110 -3.17 14.70 20.66
C VAL A 110 -2.36 13.50 20.17
N LYS A 111 -2.55 13.07 18.91
CA LYS A 111 -1.74 12.02 18.28
C LYS A 111 -0.25 12.37 18.25
N GLU A 112 0.09 13.57 17.79
CA GLU A 112 1.48 14.07 17.83
C GLU A 112 2.05 14.05 19.25
N SER A 113 1.26 14.42 20.26
CA SER A 113 1.71 14.44 21.65
C SER A 113 2.04 13.05 22.18
N VAL A 114 1.21 12.05 21.86
CA VAL A 114 1.46 10.64 22.20
C VAL A 114 2.71 10.12 21.51
N GLU A 115 2.83 10.35 20.19
CA GLU A 115 3.97 9.92 19.39
C GLU A 115 5.29 10.52 19.92
N MET A 116 5.29 11.83 20.21
CA MET A 116 6.47 12.53 20.75
C MET A 116 6.81 12.11 22.17
N ALA A 117 5.83 11.83 23.02
CA ALA A 117 6.07 11.36 24.38
C ALA A 117 6.71 9.96 24.38
N PHE A 118 6.24 9.06 23.53
CA PHE A 118 6.87 7.74 23.38
C PHE A 118 8.26 7.85 22.74
N PHE A 119 8.45 8.68 21.72
CA PHE A 119 9.78 8.92 21.12
C PHE A 119 10.80 9.42 22.16
N ARG A 120 10.37 10.29 23.07
CA ARG A 120 11.23 10.79 24.17
C ARG A 120 11.65 9.72 25.18
N LEU A 121 10.90 8.62 25.32
CA LEU A 121 11.34 7.46 26.11
C LEU A 121 12.55 6.77 25.46
N GLU A 122 12.78 6.94 24.15
CA GLU A 122 13.91 6.36 23.41
C GLU A 122 15.19 7.22 23.49
N GLU A 123 15.07 8.56 23.48
CA GLU A 123 16.21 9.48 23.30
C GLU A 123 17.23 9.56 24.46
N GLN A 124 17.02 8.90 25.60
CA GLN A 124 17.91 9.01 26.77
C GLN A 124 19.09 8.01 26.80
N GLY A 125 19.43 7.40 25.67
CA GLY A 125 20.62 6.52 25.50
C GLY A 125 20.48 5.11 26.09
N LYS A 126 19.58 4.92 27.07
CA LYS A 126 19.02 3.64 27.50
C LYS A 126 17.51 3.80 27.58
N SER A 127 16.76 2.93 26.90
CA SER A 127 15.29 3.04 26.82
C SER A 127 14.62 1.83 27.46
N PRO A 128 13.42 1.97 28.04
CA PRO A 128 12.61 0.83 28.46
C PRO A 128 12.13 -0.05 27.28
N GLY A 129 12.27 0.42 26.03
CA GLY A 129 11.84 -0.29 24.84
C GLY A 129 12.05 0.55 23.58
N ARG A 130 11.20 0.35 22.58
CA ARG A 130 11.17 1.13 21.35
C ARG A 130 9.73 1.52 21.06
N SER A 131 9.56 2.72 20.52
CA SER A 131 8.29 3.18 20.01
C SER A 131 8.33 3.29 18.51
N ILE A 132 7.21 2.95 17.87
CA ILE A 132 6.97 3.30 16.48
C ILE A 132 5.61 4.01 16.46
N GLY A 133 5.67 5.30 16.12
CA GLY A 133 4.51 6.18 15.98
C GLY A 133 4.48 6.76 14.57
N SER A 134 3.33 6.70 13.90
CA SER A 134 3.03 7.39 12.63
C SER A 134 1.82 6.79 11.89
N GLY A 135 1.29 5.64 12.32
CA GLY A 135 0.25 4.92 11.58
C GLY A 135 0.73 4.37 10.22
N SER A 136 2.03 4.30 9.98
CA SER A 136 2.64 3.81 8.73
C SER A 136 3.49 2.56 8.90
N PHE A 137 3.41 1.89 10.06
CA PHE A 137 4.19 0.68 10.34
C PHE A 137 3.27 -0.46 10.77
N VAL A 138 3.60 -1.66 10.32
CA VAL A 138 2.76 -2.84 10.47
C VAL A 138 3.10 -3.57 11.76
N ASN A 139 2.08 -3.98 12.51
CA ASN A 139 2.16 -4.96 13.57
C ASN A 139 1.48 -6.24 13.05
N ARG A 140 2.29 -7.25 12.67
CA ARG A 140 1.80 -8.55 12.21
C ARG A 140 1.32 -9.36 13.40
N LEU A 141 0.06 -9.78 13.36
CA LEU A 141 -0.56 -10.66 14.35
C LEU A 141 -1.11 -11.87 13.61
N GLU A 142 -0.38 -12.97 13.64
CA GLU A 142 -0.66 -14.16 12.82
C GLU A 142 -0.66 -13.80 11.32
N ASP A 143 -1.81 -13.91 10.66
CA ASP A 143 -2.00 -13.58 9.24
C ASP A 143 -2.49 -12.13 9.03
N ASP A 144 -2.85 -11.41 10.10
CA ASP A 144 -3.26 -10.01 10.01
C ASP A 144 -2.07 -9.06 10.04
N ALA A 145 -2.22 -7.93 9.36
CA ALA A 145 -1.28 -6.82 9.32
C ALA A 145 -2.00 -5.54 9.77
N LEU A 146 -1.89 -5.20 11.06
CA LEU A 146 -2.54 -4.01 11.62
C LEU A 146 -1.59 -2.82 11.65
N MET A 147 -2.11 -1.60 11.50
CA MET A 147 -1.31 -0.38 11.56
C MET A 147 -1.78 0.48 12.73
N PRO A 148 -1.24 0.25 13.95
CA PRO A 148 -1.63 1.04 15.12
C PRO A 148 -1.23 2.51 14.96
N ASP A 149 -1.97 3.43 15.62
CA ASP A 149 -1.59 4.85 15.59
C ASP A 149 -0.25 5.08 16.30
N ALA A 150 -0.04 4.38 17.41
CA ALA A 150 1.27 4.23 18.05
C ALA A 150 1.38 2.85 18.71
N MET A 151 2.60 2.36 18.83
CA MET A 151 2.90 1.17 19.60
C MET A 151 4.25 1.29 20.32
N PHE A 152 4.33 0.64 21.47
CA PHE A 152 5.55 0.54 22.26
C PHE A 152 5.84 -0.93 22.55
N PHE A 153 7.10 -1.33 22.34
CA PHE A 153 7.50 -2.72 22.51
C PHE A 153 8.93 -2.87 23.03
N TYR A 154 9.25 -4.04 23.56
CA TYR A 154 10.61 -4.47 23.84
C TYR A 154 10.90 -5.89 23.33
N ASP A 155 12.15 -6.14 22.97
CA ASP A 155 12.60 -7.45 22.51
C ASP A 155 12.90 -8.37 23.71
N ARG A 156 11.85 -9.02 24.22
CA ARG A 156 11.94 -10.07 25.26
C ARG A 156 11.23 -11.35 24.87
N GLY A 157 11.18 -11.64 23.57
CA GLY A 157 10.65 -12.90 23.02
C GLY A 157 9.14 -12.93 22.70
N ARG A 158 8.42 -11.81 22.86
CA ARG A 158 7.01 -11.66 22.41
C ARG A 158 6.87 -11.20 20.98
N ASN A 159 7.89 -10.50 20.49
CA ASN A 159 7.89 -9.88 19.19
C ASN A 159 9.29 -9.90 18.56
N SER A 160 9.36 -9.65 17.27
CA SER A 160 10.61 -9.55 16.51
C SER A 160 10.49 -8.42 15.50
N LEU A 161 11.46 -7.50 15.53
CA LEU A 161 11.42 -6.32 14.67
C LEU A 161 12.07 -6.60 13.30
N TYR A 162 11.30 -6.34 12.24
CA TYR A 162 11.78 -6.31 10.86
C TYR A 162 11.82 -4.86 10.36
N GLU A 163 12.33 -4.65 9.14
CA GLU A 163 12.44 -3.32 8.53
C GLU A 163 11.08 -2.65 8.32
N TYR A 164 10.06 -3.43 7.93
CA TYR A 164 8.73 -2.92 7.55
C TYR A 164 7.61 -3.29 8.52
N TYR A 165 7.87 -4.20 9.46
CA TYR A 165 6.85 -4.67 10.40
C TYR A 165 7.45 -5.16 11.73
N LEU A 166 6.60 -5.21 12.74
CA LEU A 166 6.84 -5.91 14.00
C LEU A 166 6.07 -7.21 13.93
N ASP A 167 6.76 -8.34 14.04
CA ASP A 167 6.12 -9.65 14.13
C ASP A 167 5.78 -9.95 15.59
N GLY A 168 4.52 -10.29 15.87
CA GLY A 168 4.04 -10.59 17.21
C GLY A 168 3.48 -9.38 17.97
N SER A 169 3.18 -9.61 19.24
CA SER A 169 2.48 -8.63 20.07
C SER A 169 3.43 -7.54 20.57
N ALA A 170 3.10 -6.28 20.30
CA ALA A 170 3.63 -5.14 21.05
C ALA A 170 3.14 -5.17 22.52
N GLU A 171 3.85 -4.49 23.41
CA GLU A 171 3.47 -4.39 24.82
C GLU A 171 2.36 -3.38 25.08
N ILE A 172 2.32 -2.31 24.28
CA ILE A 172 1.28 -1.27 24.30
C ILE A 172 0.88 -0.96 22.87
N VAL A 173 -0.42 -0.97 22.60
CA VAL A 173 -1.00 -0.47 21.36
C VAL A 173 -1.92 0.70 21.68
N VAL A 174 -1.81 1.76 20.87
CA VAL A 174 -2.66 2.95 20.97
C VAL A 174 -3.44 3.14 19.67
N GLU A 175 -4.75 3.32 19.78
CA GLU A 175 -5.65 3.68 18.68
C GLU A 175 -6.40 4.97 18.99
N PHE A 176 -6.62 5.79 17.96
CA PHE A 176 -7.48 6.96 18.05
C PHE A 176 -8.82 6.70 17.36
N ILE A 177 -9.90 6.83 18.14
CA ILE A 177 -11.27 6.73 17.62
C ILE A 177 -11.42 7.72 16.47
N THR A 178 -11.93 7.21 15.35
CA THR A 178 -12.25 8.03 14.17
C THR A 178 -13.76 8.13 14.03
N PRO A 179 -14.33 9.35 14.12
CA PRO A 179 -15.75 9.56 13.95
C PRO A 179 -16.27 8.94 12.65
N GLY A 180 -17.37 8.19 12.75
CA GLY A 180 -17.96 7.45 11.63
C GLY A 180 -17.27 6.13 11.25
N CYS A 181 -16.19 5.76 11.95
CA CYS A 181 -15.46 4.50 11.79
C CYS A 181 -15.21 3.81 13.15
N GLU A 182 -16.02 4.09 14.16
CA GLU A 182 -15.83 3.65 15.55
C GLU A 182 -15.79 2.13 15.67
N ALA A 183 -16.65 1.42 14.93
CA ALA A 183 -16.70 -0.04 14.94
C ALA A 183 -15.34 -0.68 14.54
N HIS A 184 -14.60 -0.03 13.64
CA HIS A 184 -13.30 -0.52 13.23
C HIS A 184 -12.29 -0.45 14.38
N ASP A 185 -12.25 0.67 15.10
CA ASP A 185 -11.30 0.89 16.20
C ASP A 185 -11.69 0.15 17.48
N LEU A 186 -12.98 0.17 17.83
CA LEU A 186 -13.50 -0.33 19.10
C LEU A 186 -13.86 -1.81 19.08
N GLU A 187 -14.17 -2.39 17.92
CA GLU A 187 -14.62 -3.77 17.80
C GLU A 187 -13.63 -4.62 17.00
N ILE A 188 -13.40 -4.27 15.72
CA ILE A 188 -12.59 -5.08 14.80
C ILE A 188 -11.15 -5.19 15.32
N LYS A 189 -10.43 -4.07 15.43
CA LYS A 189 -9.04 -4.08 15.87
C LYS A 189 -8.88 -4.57 17.31
N ARG A 190 -9.78 -4.14 18.20
CA ARG A 190 -9.82 -4.62 19.60
C ARG A 190 -9.88 -6.14 19.67
N SER A 191 -10.73 -6.78 18.86
CA SER A 191 -10.85 -8.25 18.86
C SER A 191 -9.56 -8.94 18.43
N ARG A 192 -8.82 -8.39 17.46
CA ARG A 192 -7.53 -8.92 16.99
C ARG A 192 -6.44 -8.77 18.03
N TYR A 193 -6.32 -7.58 18.63
CA TYR A 193 -5.38 -7.34 19.71
C TYR A 193 -5.66 -8.26 20.91
N GLN A 194 -6.94 -8.52 21.23
CA GLN A 194 -7.32 -9.43 22.31
C GLN A 194 -6.94 -10.88 21.99
N ALA A 195 -7.23 -11.34 20.77
CA ALA A 195 -6.91 -12.70 20.32
C ALA A 195 -5.38 -12.94 20.32
N ALA A 196 -4.61 -11.94 19.90
CA ALA A 196 -3.16 -11.99 19.87
C ALA A 196 -2.48 -11.79 21.24
N GLY A 197 -3.24 -11.46 22.28
CA GLY A 197 -2.69 -11.29 23.63
C GLY A 197 -1.90 -10.00 23.85
N VAL A 198 -2.26 -8.91 23.15
CA VAL A 198 -1.65 -7.59 23.34
C VAL A 198 -1.90 -7.09 24.76
N PRO A 199 -0.87 -6.93 25.62
CA PRO A 199 -1.05 -6.71 27.05
C PRO A 199 -1.82 -5.44 27.42
N GLU A 200 -1.55 -4.33 26.73
CA GLU A 200 -2.15 -3.03 26.99
C GLU A 200 -2.70 -2.45 25.67
N LEU A 201 -4.02 -2.21 25.62
CA LEU A 201 -4.68 -1.51 24.53
C LEU A 201 -5.28 -0.21 25.05
N TRP A 202 -4.85 0.92 24.48
CA TRP A 202 -5.34 2.24 24.83
C TRP A 202 -6.12 2.81 23.65
N THR A 203 -7.39 3.12 23.86
CA THR A 203 -8.23 3.78 22.85
C THR A 203 -8.49 5.22 23.28
N ILE A 204 -8.08 6.18 22.45
CA ILE A 204 -8.17 7.61 22.76
C ILE A 204 -9.33 8.23 21.98
N ASP A 205 -10.29 8.78 22.72
CA ASP A 205 -11.32 9.66 22.19
C ASP A 205 -10.87 11.12 22.37
N SER A 206 -10.41 11.74 21.27
CA SER A 206 -9.95 13.12 21.30
C SER A 206 -11.10 14.13 21.43
N GLU A 207 -12.33 13.76 21.05
CA GLU A 207 -13.48 14.65 21.16
C GLU A 207 -13.96 14.72 22.59
N GLN A 208 -14.11 13.55 23.22
CA GLN A 208 -14.55 13.42 24.62
C GLN A 208 -13.43 13.65 25.65
N GLU A 209 -12.16 13.72 25.22
CA GLU A 209 -11.00 13.85 26.10
C GLU A 209 -10.87 12.68 27.09
N ILE A 210 -11.05 11.46 26.58
CA ILE A 210 -11.02 10.23 27.38
C ILE A 210 -10.01 9.25 26.79
N VAL A 211 -9.29 8.56 27.67
CA VAL A 211 -8.48 7.39 27.33
C VAL A 211 -9.14 6.16 27.95
N HIS A 212 -9.49 5.19 27.11
CA HIS A 212 -9.97 3.88 27.55
C HIS A 212 -8.77 2.93 27.68
N PHE A 213 -8.47 2.53 28.91
CA PHE A 213 -7.40 1.57 29.20
C PHE A 213 -7.97 0.16 29.27
N GLN A 214 -7.41 -0.75 28.48
CA GLN A 214 -7.78 -2.16 28.46
C GLN A 214 -6.55 -3.02 28.69
N ARG A 215 -6.60 -3.88 29.70
CA ARG A 215 -5.52 -4.81 30.03
C ARG A 215 -5.91 -6.23 29.69
N TRP A 216 -5.04 -6.94 29.00
CA TRP A 216 -5.28 -8.34 28.68
C TRP A 216 -5.04 -9.22 29.92
N VAL A 217 -6.06 -10.00 30.30
CA VAL A 217 -6.05 -10.92 31.44
C VAL A 217 -6.71 -12.22 30.97
N GLU A 218 -5.94 -13.31 30.95
CA GLU A 218 -6.44 -14.67 30.68
C GLU A 218 -7.34 -14.80 29.43
N GLY A 219 -6.98 -14.12 28.33
CA GLY A 219 -7.68 -14.22 27.04
C GLY A 219 -8.74 -13.14 26.79
N VAL A 220 -9.00 -12.25 27.76
CA VAL A 220 -9.97 -11.15 27.62
C VAL A 220 -9.40 -9.81 28.06
N TYR A 221 -9.95 -8.72 27.52
CA TYR A 221 -9.61 -7.37 27.96
C TYR A 221 -10.48 -6.92 29.12
N GLU A 222 -9.84 -6.49 30.22
CA GLU A 222 -10.47 -5.84 31.37
C GLU A 222 -10.22 -4.33 31.35
N THR A 223 -11.28 -3.54 31.56
CA THR A 223 -11.16 -2.08 31.69
C THR A 223 -10.38 -1.71 32.94
N GLN A 224 -9.43 -0.80 32.78
CA GLN A 224 -8.66 -0.22 33.86
C GLN A 224 -8.95 1.27 34.02
N VAL A 225 -8.69 1.80 35.21
CA VAL A 225 -8.80 3.23 35.52
C VAL A 225 -7.50 3.72 36.15
N PRO A 226 -7.12 4.99 35.93
CA PRO A 226 -6.04 5.61 36.69
C PRO A 226 -6.29 5.58 38.20
N ASP A 227 -5.22 5.73 38.99
CA ASP A 227 -5.32 5.83 40.44
C ASP A 227 -5.96 7.15 40.90
N ALA A 228 -6.09 7.32 42.22
CA ALA A 228 -6.70 8.51 42.82
C ALA A 228 -5.94 9.83 42.51
N ASN A 229 -4.71 9.76 42.02
CA ASN A 229 -3.90 10.91 41.60
C ASN A 229 -3.88 11.07 40.07
N GLY A 230 -4.73 10.34 39.34
CA GLY A 230 -4.79 10.39 37.89
C GLY A 230 -3.62 9.68 37.19
N ARG A 231 -2.89 8.79 37.89
CA ARG A 231 -1.72 8.09 37.35
C ARG A 231 -2.11 6.70 36.86
N TYR A 232 -1.70 6.33 35.66
CA TYR A 232 -1.93 5.00 35.11
C TYR A 232 -0.63 4.19 35.10
N ALA A 233 -0.51 3.22 35.99
CA ALA A 233 0.64 2.30 35.99
C ALA A 233 0.52 1.28 34.85
N VAL A 234 1.51 1.27 33.96
CA VAL A 234 1.53 0.39 32.78
C VAL A 234 2.02 -0.99 33.22
N ALA A 235 1.13 -1.99 33.27
CA ALA A 235 1.49 -3.29 33.84
C ALA A 235 2.47 -4.07 32.96
N SER A 236 2.38 -3.89 31.64
CA SER A 236 3.28 -4.55 30.68
C SER A 236 4.69 -3.96 30.66
N VAL A 237 4.88 -2.76 31.22
CA VAL A 237 6.18 -2.07 31.33
C VAL A 237 6.38 -1.61 32.78
N PRO A 238 6.75 -2.53 33.70
CA PRO A 238 6.89 -2.20 35.11
C PRO A 238 7.81 -0.99 35.36
N GLY A 239 7.32 -0.01 36.10
CA GLY A 239 8.01 1.25 36.38
C GLY A 239 7.73 2.38 35.39
N LEU A 240 6.93 2.15 34.35
CA LEU A 240 6.40 3.19 33.49
C LEU A 240 5.00 3.61 33.96
N ILE A 241 4.79 4.92 34.10
CA ILE A 241 3.52 5.51 34.53
C ILE A 241 3.07 6.52 33.49
N PHE A 242 1.86 6.38 32.99
CA PHE A 242 1.22 7.31 32.06
C PHE A 242 0.35 8.33 32.82
N LEU A 243 0.37 9.59 32.36
CA LEU A 243 -0.37 10.72 32.93
C LEU A 243 -1.46 11.18 31.96
N PRO A 244 -2.63 10.52 31.90
CA PRO A 244 -3.67 10.81 30.90
C PRO A 244 -4.17 12.25 30.90
N GLU A 245 -4.31 12.90 32.05
CA GLU A 245 -4.77 14.30 32.12
C GLU A 245 -3.85 15.27 31.36
N GLN A 246 -2.55 14.93 31.25
CA GLN A 246 -1.58 15.75 30.55
C GLN A 246 -1.80 15.81 29.04
N LEU A 247 -2.55 14.85 28.45
CA LEU A 247 -2.91 14.87 27.02
C LEU A 247 -3.77 16.08 26.64
N TRP A 248 -4.58 16.56 27.60
CA TRP A 248 -5.60 17.59 27.36
C TRP A 248 -5.10 19.00 27.69
N VAL A 249 -3.93 19.10 28.33
CA VAL A 249 -3.28 20.37 28.65
C VAL A 249 -2.64 20.94 27.39
N GLN A 250 -3.02 22.17 27.01
CA GLN A 250 -2.33 22.90 25.94
C GLN A 250 -0.86 23.12 26.31
N GLY A 251 0.05 22.79 25.40
CA GLY A 251 1.49 22.99 25.63
C GLY A 251 1.87 24.48 25.65
N ALA A 252 3.03 24.79 26.24
CA ALA A 252 3.54 26.16 26.42
C ALA A 252 3.83 26.93 25.12
N HIS A 253 3.71 26.28 23.96
CA HIS A 253 3.79 26.89 22.64
C HIS A 253 2.45 26.63 21.96
N ASP A 254 1.73 27.69 21.58
CA ASP A 254 0.31 27.71 21.13
C ASP A 254 -0.06 26.78 19.93
N TYR A 255 0.84 25.91 19.47
CA TYR A 255 0.61 24.94 18.40
C TYR A 255 1.17 23.54 18.67
N ARG A 256 1.77 23.27 19.84
CA ARG A 256 2.33 21.95 20.20
C ARG A 256 1.73 21.47 21.51
N GLY A 257 1.27 20.22 21.55
CA GLY A 257 0.72 19.62 22.77
C GLY A 257 1.80 19.32 23.82
N ASN A 258 1.37 18.85 24.99
CA ASN A 258 2.26 18.48 26.09
C ASN A 258 2.86 17.08 25.84
N TRP A 259 4.19 16.97 25.90
CA TRP A 259 4.90 15.71 25.66
C TRP A 259 5.40 15.04 26.95
N ASN A 260 5.12 15.65 28.11
CA ASN A 260 5.46 15.08 29.42
C ASN A 260 4.33 14.17 29.90
N LEU A 261 4.11 13.08 29.14
CA LEU A 261 3.01 12.15 29.40
C LEU A 261 3.42 10.94 30.26
N PHE A 262 4.72 10.78 30.51
CA PHE A 262 5.26 9.62 31.22
C PHE A 262 6.13 10.04 32.41
N GLU A 263 6.01 9.26 33.47
CA GLU A 263 6.98 9.21 34.56
C GLU A 263 7.65 7.83 34.58
N MET A 264 8.94 7.82 34.92
CA MET A 264 9.73 6.61 35.05
C MET A 264 10.15 6.45 36.51
N THR A 265 9.85 5.29 37.10
CA THR A 265 10.30 4.97 38.45
C THR A 265 11.78 4.54 38.43
N PRO A 266 12.50 4.63 39.57
CA PRO A 266 13.91 4.24 39.62
C PRO A 266 14.20 2.77 39.34
N ASP A 267 13.21 1.89 39.49
CA ASP A 267 13.27 0.45 39.25
C ASP A 267 12.94 0.05 37.81
N LEU A 268 12.58 1.00 36.94
CA LEU A 268 12.36 0.74 35.52
C LEU A 268 13.62 0.16 34.89
N VAL A 269 13.49 -1.03 34.29
CA VAL A 269 14.61 -1.71 33.63
C VAL A 269 14.83 -1.11 32.25
N LEU A 270 16.00 -0.52 32.03
CA LEU A 270 16.39 0.01 30.73
C LEU A 270 17.24 -1.02 29.97
N GLY A 271 16.97 -1.17 28.67
CA GLY A 271 17.69 -2.07 27.77
C GLY A 271 18.55 -1.35 26.75
N ASP A 272 19.24 -2.15 25.93
CA ASP A 272 19.93 -1.67 24.73
C ASP A 272 18.94 -1.34 23.62
N ARG A 273 19.40 -0.57 22.63
CA ARG A 273 18.58 -0.18 21.48
C ARG A 273 18.22 -1.38 20.60
N ILE A 274 16.93 -1.54 20.34
CA ILE A 274 16.37 -2.61 19.50
C ILE A 274 16.65 -2.33 18.02
N ARG A 275 17.29 -3.27 17.32
CA ARG A 275 17.59 -3.21 15.88
C ARG A 275 16.71 -4.19 15.12
N SER A 276 16.42 -3.87 13.86
CA SER A 276 15.72 -4.81 12.97
C SER A 276 16.61 -6.00 12.60
N HIS A 277 16.01 -7.18 12.41
CA HIS A 277 16.71 -8.40 12.02
C HIS A 277 17.04 -8.46 10.52
N ALA A 278 16.08 -8.07 9.67
CA ALA A 278 16.16 -8.04 8.20
C ALA A 278 14.94 -7.30 7.63
N SER A 279 14.80 -7.24 6.30
CA SER A 279 13.58 -6.72 5.64
C SER A 279 12.34 -7.56 5.95
N GLY A 280 12.52 -8.88 6.10
CA GLY A 280 11.44 -9.85 6.24
C GLY A 280 10.73 -10.19 4.92
N ILE A 281 11.15 -9.59 3.80
CA ILE A 281 10.67 -9.92 2.45
C ILE A 281 11.45 -11.13 1.92
N ASP A 282 10.75 -12.19 1.52
CA ASP A 282 11.34 -13.29 0.76
C ASP A 282 11.29 -12.97 -0.75
N TRP A 283 12.38 -12.38 -1.25
CA TRP A 283 12.51 -12.03 -2.66
C TRP A 283 12.50 -13.24 -3.60
N ASN A 284 12.68 -14.48 -3.11
CA ASN A 284 12.57 -15.68 -3.95
C ASN A 284 11.11 -16.10 -4.19
N ARG A 285 10.20 -15.65 -3.32
CA ARG A 285 8.76 -15.87 -3.44
C ARG A 285 8.10 -14.65 -4.09
N LEU A 286 8.55 -14.29 -5.30
CA LEU A 286 7.90 -13.20 -6.02
C LEU A 286 6.46 -13.60 -6.33
N PRO A 287 5.46 -12.78 -5.98
CA PRO A 287 4.10 -12.98 -6.47
C PRO A 287 4.13 -12.79 -7.99
N THR A 288 4.06 -13.90 -8.73
CA THR A 288 4.12 -13.86 -10.20
C THR A 288 2.84 -13.28 -10.80
N GLN A 289 1.71 -13.36 -10.08
CA GLN A 289 0.38 -12.89 -10.48
C GLN A 289 -0.49 -12.64 -9.24
N PHE A 290 -1.55 -11.84 -9.40
CA PHE A 290 -2.60 -11.69 -8.39
C PHE A 290 -3.64 -12.78 -8.56
N SER A 291 -4.09 -13.38 -7.46
CA SER A 291 -5.17 -14.38 -7.48
C SER A 291 -6.53 -13.67 -7.43
N ILE A 292 -6.90 -12.98 -8.50
CA ILE A 292 -8.14 -12.21 -8.56
C ILE A 292 -9.32 -13.11 -8.97
N GLY A 293 -10.35 -13.13 -8.13
CA GLY A 293 -11.58 -13.88 -8.33
C GLY A 293 -12.79 -13.00 -8.66
N LEU A 294 -13.91 -13.64 -9.03
CA LEU A 294 -15.21 -12.95 -9.13
C LEU A 294 -15.62 -12.36 -7.78
N GLU A 295 -15.48 -13.18 -6.74
CA GLU A 295 -15.66 -12.83 -5.33
C GLU A 295 -14.30 -12.53 -4.67
N PRO A 296 -14.28 -11.94 -3.46
CA PRO A 296 -13.04 -11.73 -2.71
C PRO A 296 -12.18 -12.98 -2.55
N VAL A 297 -10.87 -12.81 -2.67
CA VAL A 297 -9.84 -13.84 -2.50
C VAL A 297 -8.86 -13.38 -1.43
N ALA A 298 -8.59 -14.25 -0.46
CA ALA A 298 -7.68 -13.96 0.64
C ALA A 298 -6.25 -13.68 0.14
N ILE A 299 -5.65 -12.63 0.67
CA ILE A 299 -4.27 -12.21 0.46
C ILE A 299 -3.43 -12.81 1.60
N ALA A 300 -2.34 -13.49 1.25
CA ALA A 300 -1.36 -13.93 2.24
C ALA A 300 -0.54 -12.74 2.75
N PHE A 301 -0.10 -12.78 4.02
CA PHE A 301 0.74 -11.73 4.59
C PHE A 301 2.01 -11.46 3.76
N GLU A 302 2.62 -12.50 3.19
CA GLU A 302 3.83 -12.33 2.37
C GLU A 302 3.56 -11.54 1.08
N ASP A 303 2.38 -11.72 0.47
CA ASP A 303 1.98 -10.96 -0.71
C ASP A 303 1.69 -9.50 -0.34
N TYR A 304 1.02 -9.28 0.80
CA TYR A 304 0.80 -7.95 1.37
C TYR A 304 2.13 -7.21 1.61
N LEU A 305 3.08 -7.88 2.29
CA LEU A 305 4.38 -7.31 2.61
C LEU A 305 5.18 -6.98 1.35
N TYR A 306 5.08 -7.80 0.31
CA TYR A 306 5.78 -7.57 -0.95
C TYR A 306 5.29 -6.31 -1.67
N TRP A 307 3.97 -6.08 -1.70
CA TRP A 307 3.37 -4.97 -2.44
C TRP A 307 3.24 -3.68 -1.64
N VAL A 308 3.28 -3.74 -0.30
CA VAL A 308 3.08 -2.58 0.60
C VAL A 308 4.13 -2.50 1.73
N PRO A 309 5.44 -2.65 1.47
CA PRO A 309 6.41 -2.56 2.56
C PRO A 309 6.49 -1.13 3.15
N GLU A 310 6.35 -0.11 2.30
CA GLU A 310 6.24 1.31 2.70
C GLU A 310 5.57 2.13 1.58
N SER A 311 4.24 2.25 1.58
CA SER A 311 3.53 2.97 0.52
C SER A 311 3.46 4.48 0.77
N LYS A 312 4.17 5.24 -0.06
CA LYS A 312 4.03 6.70 -0.12
C LYS A 312 2.87 7.08 -1.02
N PHE A 313 1.88 7.78 -0.49
CA PHE A 313 0.74 8.27 -1.24
C PHE A 313 1.03 9.66 -1.79
N GLU A 314 1.11 9.77 -3.12
CA GLU A 314 1.41 11.00 -3.86
C GLU A 314 0.38 11.22 -4.97
N PHE A 315 0.37 12.42 -5.53
CA PHE A 315 -0.43 12.74 -6.71
C PHE A 315 0.46 13.45 -7.72
N VAL A 316 0.77 12.78 -8.83
CA VAL A 316 1.70 13.26 -9.85
C VAL A 316 1.04 13.12 -11.22
N ASP A 317 1.23 14.13 -12.06
CA ASP A 317 0.71 14.17 -13.43
C ASP A 317 -0.81 13.88 -13.55
N GLY A 318 -1.59 14.36 -12.57
CA GLY A 318 -3.05 14.23 -12.60
C GLY A 318 -3.60 12.90 -12.10
N LYS A 319 -2.77 12.01 -11.54
CA LYS A 319 -3.16 10.68 -11.06
C LYS A 319 -2.56 10.32 -9.69
N PRO A 320 -3.23 9.44 -8.91
CA PRO A 320 -2.66 8.89 -7.68
C PRO A 320 -1.39 8.09 -7.95
N TRP A 321 -0.39 8.24 -7.10
CA TRP A 321 0.90 7.55 -7.15
C TRP A 321 1.16 6.88 -5.81
N ILE A 322 1.44 5.58 -5.81
CA ILE A 322 1.68 4.79 -4.60
C ILE A 322 3.13 4.31 -4.59
N GLY A 323 4.04 5.17 -4.13
CA GLY A 323 5.49 4.94 -4.07
C GLY A 323 6.17 4.91 -5.44
N CYS A 324 5.78 3.98 -6.31
CA CYS A 324 6.32 3.73 -7.64
C CYS A 324 5.37 2.83 -8.45
N GLU A 325 5.63 2.60 -9.76
CA GLU A 325 4.70 1.86 -10.64
C GLU A 325 4.34 0.49 -10.09
N PRO A 326 5.33 -0.31 -9.63
CA PRO A 326 5.05 -1.56 -8.95
C PRO A 326 4.11 -1.42 -7.74
N GLY A 327 4.17 -0.30 -7.00
CA GLY A 327 3.31 -0.06 -5.85
C GLY A 327 1.86 0.26 -6.24
N VAL A 328 1.63 1.03 -7.31
CA VAL A 328 0.26 1.25 -7.85
C VAL A 328 -0.32 -0.06 -8.36
N ARG A 329 0.47 -0.83 -9.13
CA ARG A 329 0.09 -2.15 -9.63
C ARG A 329 -0.24 -3.11 -8.49
N GLY A 330 0.64 -3.19 -7.49
CA GLY A 330 0.49 -3.98 -6.28
C GLY A 330 -0.81 -3.68 -5.55
N LEU A 331 -1.03 -2.40 -5.25
CA LEU A 331 -2.20 -1.95 -4.52
C LEU A 331 -3.50 -2.18 -5.31
N THR A 332 -3.49 -1.96 -6.62
CA THR A 332 -4.63 -2.25 -7.50
C THR A 332 -4.97 -3.74 -7.47
N GLY A 333 -3.97 -4.61 -7.58
CA GLY A 333 -4.16 -6.06 -7.55
C GLY A 333 -4.72 -6.56 -6.22
N MET A 334 -4.19 -6.10 -5.08
CA MET A 334 -4.72 -6.48 -3.77
C MET A 334 -6.12 -5.91 -3.50
N LEU A 335 -6.42 -4.70 -3.97
CA LEU A 335 -7.78 -4.14 -3.91
C LEU A 335 -8.77 -4.99 -4.71
N LEU A 336 -8.38 -5.47 -5.89
CA LEU A 336 -9.20 -6.37 -6.70
C LEU A 336 -9.36 -7.75 -6.05
N MET A 337 -8.30 -8.29 -5.43
CA MET A 337 -8.41 -9.50 -4.62
C MET A 337 -9.39 -9.30 -3.47
N SER A 338 -9.36 -8.15 -2.82
CA SER A 338 -10.17 -7.90 -1.61
C SER A 338 -11.64 -7.61 -1.89
N LEU A 339 -11.93 -6.99 -3.03
CA LEU A 339 -13.29 -6.63 -3.43
C LEU A 339 -13.94 -7.70 -4.32
N GLY A 340 -13.11 -8.44 -5.09
CA GLY A 340 -13.58 -9.27 -6.19
C GLY A 340 -14.02 -8.42 -7.41
N LEU A 341 -14.06 -9.06 -8.59
CA LEU A 341 -14.47 -8.39 -9.82
C LEU A 341 -15.94 -7.94 -9.80
N LEU A 342 -16.82 -8.66 -9.10
CA LEU A 342 -18.26 -8.33 -9.05
C LEU A 342 -18.53 -6.98 -8.36
N ASP A 343 -17.74 -6.64 -7.36
CA ASP A 343 -17.83 -5.35 -6.66
C ASP A 343 -17.07 -4.25 -7.42
N ALA A 344 -15.85 -4.55 -7.88
CA ALA A 344 -15.02 -3.60 -8.63
C ALA A 344 -15.72 -3.05 -9.88
N LEU A 345 -16.50 -3.89 -10.58
CA LEU A 345 -17.25 -3.49 -11.77
C LEU A 345 -18.28 -2.38 -11.52
N ARG A 346 -18.83 -2.27 -10.30
CA ARG A 346 -19.86 -1.28 -9.95
C ARG A 346 -19.33 0.15 -9.86
N LEU A 347 -18.00 0.31 -9.81
CA LEU A 347 -17.35 1.62 -9.71
C LEU A 347 -17.40 2.45 -11.00
N PHE A 348 -17.71 1.84 -12.14
CA PHE A 348 -17.76 2.51 -13.45
C PHE A 348 -18.89 1.98 -14.31
N HIS A 349 -19.29 2.77 -15.32
CA HIS A 349 -20.35 2.38 -16.23
C HIS A 349 -19.92 1.17 -17.09
N PRO A 350 -20.82 0.20 -17.39
CA PRO A 350 -20.51 -0.93 -18.28
C PRO A 350 -19.91 -0.51 -19.62
N GLN A 351 -20.38 0.60 -20.19
CA GLN A 351 -19.83 1.17 -21.41
C GLN A 351 -18.32 1.48 -21.31
N GLN A 352 -17.85 1.97 -20.17
CA GLN A 352 -16.44 2.28 -19.95
C GLN A 352 -15.62 0.99 -19.85
N TRP A 353 -16.11 0.01 -19.08
CA TRP A 353 -15.45 -1.29 -18.95
C TRP A 353 -15.36 -2.04 -20.27
N VAL A 354 -16.46 -2.09 -21.05
CA VAL A 354 -16.47 -2.74 -22.36
C VAL A 354 -15.51 -2.05 -23.32
N ALA A 355 -15.48 -0.71 -23.35
CA ALA A 355 -14.51 0.00 -24.18
C ALA A 355 -13.07 -0.38 -23.83
N ALA A 356 -12.72 -0.43 -22.53
CA ALA A 356 -11.37 -0.79 -22.08
C ALA A 356 -11.02 -2.27 -22.34
N LEU A 357 -11.96 -3.20 -22.18
CA LEU A 357 -11.77 -4.62 -22.49
C LEU A 357 -11.51 -4.84 -23.99
N LEU A 358 -12.31 -4.19 -24.85
CA LEU A 358 -12.13 -4.27 -26.31
C LEU A 358 -10.82 -3.63 -26.77
N ASN A 359 -10.41 -2.52 -26.14
CA ASN A 359 -9.11 -1.90 -26.38
C ASN A 359 -7.97 -2.85 -26.02
N THR A 360 -8.01 -3.45 -24.82
CA THR A 360 -7.04 -4.45 -24.36
C THR A 360 -6.97 -5.65 -25.32
N ARG A 361 -8.11 -6.14 -25.80
CA ARG A 361 -8.17 -7.25 -26.76
C ARG A 361 -7.56 -6.88 -28.11
N THR A 362 -7.81 -5.66 -28.59
CA THR A 362 -7.20 -5.14 -29.83
C THR A 362 -5.68 -5.10 -29.72
N GLN A 363 -5.15 -4.65 -28.58
CA GLN A 363 -3.70 -4.65 -28.31
C GLN A 363 -3.14 -6.08 -28.37
N LYS A 364 -3.78 -7.05 -27.69
CA LYS A 364 -3.37 -8.47 -27.76
C LYS A 364 -3.37 -9.03 -29.19
N LEU A 365 -4.36 -8.68 -30.01
CA LEU A 365 -4.45 -9.13 -31.42
C LEU A 365 -3.35 -8.51 -32.30
N THR A 366 -2.75 -7.41 -31.87
CA THR A 366 -1.69 -6.68 -32.57
C THR A 366 -0.32 -6.77 -31.88
N ASP A 367 -0.19 -7.67 -30.89
CA ASP A 367 0.99 -7.79 -30.01
C ASP A 367 2.30 -7.97 -30.77
N GLU A 368 2.33 -8.85 -31.77
CA GLU A 368 3.53 -9.09 -32.58
C GLU A 368 4.03 -7.81 -33.27
N SER A 369 3.11 -7.03 -33.83
CA SER A 369 3.44 -5.74 -34.45
C SER A 369 3.92 -4.74 -33.40
N GLN A 370 3.30 -4.74 -32.21
CA GLN A 370 3.66 -3.82 -31.13
C GLN A 370 5.05 -4.14 -30.56
N LYS A 371 5.36 -5.42 -30.31
CA LYS A 371 6.69 -5.89 -29.90
C LYS A 371 7.74 -5.56 -30.95
N ALA A 372 7.44 -5.71 -32.24
CA ALA A 372 8.36 -5.32 -33.31
C ALA A 372 8.67 -3.81 -33.30
N GLN A 373 7.66 -2.97 -33.04
CA GLN A 373 7.88 -1.52 -32.85
C GLN A 373 8.74 -1.23 -31.62
N TRP A 374 8.48 -1.88 -30.48
CA TRP A 374 9.27 -1.69 -29.26
C TRP A 374 10.72 -2.11 -29.46
N ARG A 375 10.97 -3.21 -30.19
CA ARG A 375 12.33 -3.63 -30.57
C ARG A 375 13.03 -2.59 -31.45
N THR A 376 12.31 -1.93 -32.34
CA THR A 376 12.86 -0.83 -33.17
C THR A 376 13.25 0.37 -32.30
N VAL A 377 12.42 0.73 -31.31
CA VAL A 377 12.76 1.78 -30.33
C VAL A 377 13.97 1.38 -29.49
N ALA A 378 14.03 0.12 -29.04
CA ALA A 378 15.16 -0.42 -28.30
C ALA A 378 16.47 -0.35 -29.10
N GLN A 379 16.44 -0.67 -30.40
CA GLN A 379 17.60 -0.53 -31.29
C GLN A 379 18.08 0.92 -31.39
N ARG A 380 17.16 1.87 -31.59
CA ARG A 380 17.50 3.31 -31.63
C ARG A 380 18.07 3.81 -30.30
N ALA A 381 17.51 3.34 -29.19
CA ALA A 381 18.04 3.61 -27.86
C ALA A 381 19.45 3.05 -27.70
N ALA A 382 19.69 1.83 -28.16
CA ALA A 382 21.00 1.21 -28.08
C ALA A 382 22.05 1.91 -28.95
N GLU A 383 21.69 2.34 -30.15
CA GLU A 383 22.55 3.17 -31.02
C GLU A 383 22.92 4.49 -30.33
N LEU A 384 21.95 5.17 -29.70
CA LEU A 384 22.18 6.40 -28.95
C LEU A 384 23.13 6.17 -27.77
N LEU A 385 22.87 5.14 -26.96
CA LEU A 385 23.70 4.80 -25.80
C LEU A 385 25.14 4.44 -26.19
N ARG A 386 25.33 3.74 -27.31
CA ARG A 386 26.65 3.46 -27.88
C ARG A 386 27.36 4.74 -28.33
N ALA A 387 26.67 5.58 -29.08
CA ALA A 387 27.26 6.76 -29.70
C ALA A 387 27.61 7.86 -28.69
N GLU A 388 26.75 8.10 -27.71
CA GLU A 388 26.86 9.23 -26.80
C GLU A 388 27.40 8.85 -25.41
N TYR A 389 27.22 7.60 -24.99
CA TYR A 389 27.53 7.14 -23.63
C TYR A 389 28.50 5.95 -23.59
N GLY A 390 28.98 5.48 -24.73
CA GLY A 390 30.00 4.43 -24.80
C GLY A 390 29.54 3.05 -24.34
N ALA A 391 28.23 2.79 -24.31
CA ALA A 391 27.69 1.49 -23.92
C ALA A 391 28.23 0.38 -24.83
N THR A 392 28.82 -0.67 -24.26
CA THR A 392 29.48 -1.73 -25.04
C THR A 392 28.62 -2.97 -25.21
N ARG A 393 27.76 -3.25 -24.23
CA ARG A 393 26.85 -4.39 -24.23
C ARG A 393 25.48 -3.93 -23.78
N LEU A 394 24.48 -4.24 -24.60
CA LEU A 394 23.10 -3.85 -24.40
C LEU A 394 22.19 -5.03 -24.77
N ALA A 395 21.14 -5.21 -24.00
CA ALA A 395 20.13 -6.23 -24.23
C ALA A 395 18.74 -5.70 -23.88
N ILE A 396 17.72 -6.37 -24.40
CA ILE A 396 16.33 -6.18 -23.97
C ILE A 396 15.90 -7.33 -23.07
N ALA A 397 15.04 -7.01 -22.10
CA ALA A 397 14.45 -7.97 -21.15
C ALA A 397 12.93 -7.76 -21.00
N GLY A 398 12.28 -8.66 -20.27
CA GLY A 398 10.86 -8.56 -19.91
C GLY A 398 9.90 -9.00 -21.01
N ASP A 399 8.71 -8.39 -21.05
CA ASP A 399 7.58 -8.87 -21.87
C ASP A 399 7.82 -8.81 -23.39
N VAL A 400 8.74 -7.93 -23.84
CA VAL A 400 9.10 -7.77 -25.26
C VAL A 400 9.73 -9.03 -25.86
N ILE A 401 10.36 -9.86 -25.04
CA ILE A 401 11.01 -11.11 -25.43
C ILE A 401 10.28 -12.35 -24.91
N ALA A 402 9.30 -12.17 -24.03
CA ALA A 402 8.52 -13.25 -23.45
C ALA A 402 7.44 -13.75 -24.41
N ASP A 403 7.06 -15.03 -24.26
CA ASP A 403 5.96 -15.70 -24.99
C ASP A 403 4.58 -15.36 -24.40
N ARG A 404 4.42 -14.11 -23.94
CA ARG A 404 3.14 -13.59 -23.44
C ARG A 404 2.87 -12.21 -24.02
N PRO A 405 1.62 -11.82 -24.30
CA PRO A 405 1.33 -10.50 -24.85
C PRO A 405 1.75 -9.37 -23.92
N LEU A 406 2.12 -8.24 -24.52
CA LEU A 406 2.21 -6.97 -23.83
C LEU A 406 0.84 -6.64 -23.20
N ASN A 407 0.88 -6.01 -22.04
CA ASN A 407 -0.30 -5.50 -21.35
C ASN A 407 -0.02 -4.10 -20.80
N PHE A 408 -0.99 -3.53 -20.10
CA PHE A 408 -0.90 -2.19 -19.53
C PHE A 408 0.36 -1.94 -18.68
N TRP A 409 0.83 -2.97 -17.96
CA TRP A 409 2.00 -2.90 -17.06
C TRP A 409 3.32 -3.34 -17.71
N SER A 410 3.32 -3.61 -19.02
CA SER A 410 4.55 -3.95 -19.72
C SER A 410 5.42 -2.72 -19.91
N GLN A 411 6.72 -2.84 -19.67
CA GLN A 411 7.71 -1.80 -19.91
C GLN A 411 8.82 -2.31 -20.83
N LEU A 412 9.50 -1.40 -21.53
CA LEU A 412 10.69 -1.75 -22.31
C LEU A 412 11.93 -1.64 -21.42
N TYR A 413 12.46 -2.79 -21.01
CA TYR A 413 13.69 -2.86 -20.22
C TYR A 413 14.91 -2.96 -21.13
N LEU A 414 15.83 -1.99 -21.01
CA LEU A 414 17.16 -2.03 -21.58
C LEU A 414 18.17 -2.38 -20.49
N VAL A 415 18.81 -3.53 -20.63
CA VAL A 415 19.88 -3.97 -19.74
C VAL A 415 21.20 -3.52 -20.32
N ALA A 416 21.98 -2.79 -19.55
CA ALA A 416 23.26 -2.23 -19.96
C ALA A 416 24.38 -2.67 -19.02
N TRP A 417 25.56 -2.89 -19.60
CA TRP A 417 26.78 -3.17 -18.85
C TRP A 417 27.83 -2.11 -19.15
N ASN A 418 28.59 -1.75 -18.13
CA ASN A 418 29.68 -0.77 -18.17
C ASN A 418 29.23 0.62 -18.66
N LEU A 419 28.10 1.13 -18.16
CA LEU A 419 27.70 2.52 -18.40
C LEU A 419 28.60 3.49 -17.60
N PRO A 420 28.72 4.76 -18.04
CA PRO A 420 29.48 5.77 -17.30
C PRO A 420 28.83 6.04 -15.93
N ALA A 421 29.60 5.88 -14.84
CA ALA A 421 29.12 6.04 -13.47
C ALA A 421 28.91 7.51 -13.01
N GLU A 422 28.98 8.48 -13.93
CA GLU A 422 28.84 9.91 -13.60
C GLU A 422 27.36 10.28 -13.47
N MET A 423 26.96 10.82 -12.31
CA MET A 423 25.55 11.21 -12.05
C MET A 423 24.97 12.19 -13.09
N GLU A 424 25.78 13.11 -13.61
CA GLU A 424 25.38 14.03 -14.69
C GLU A 424 25.15 13.31 -16.04
N ALA A 425 25.81 12.17 -16.27
CA ALA A 425 25.57 11.34 -17.43
C ALA A 425 24.23 10.59 -17.31
N SER A 426 23.89 10.06 -16.13
CA SER A 426 22.63 9.33 -15.90
C SER A 426 21.38 10.17 -16.19
N TYR A 427 21.35 11.42 -15.73
CA TYR A 427 20.20 12.31 -16.00
C TYR A 427 20.08 12.69 -17.48
N ARG A 428 21.19 12.98 -18.16
CA ARG A 428 21.19 13.28 -19.60
C ARG A 428 20.77 12.08 -20.43
N MET A 429 21.23 10.89 -20.05
CA MET A 429 20.84 9.63 -20.66
C MET A 429 19.33 9.40 -20.54
N TYR A 430 18.77 9.57 -19.34
CA TYR A 430 17.32 9.50 -19.13
C TYR A 430 16.54 10.48 -20.03
N GLN A 431 16.98 11.74 -20.13
CA GLN A 431 16.34 12.73 -21.01
C GLN A 431 16.42 12.34 -22.49
N ALA A 432 17.59 11.86 -22.94
CA ALA A 432 17.82 11.47 -24.33
C ALA A 432 16.95 10.27 -24.73
N LEU A 433 16.82 9.27 -23.85
CA LEU A 433 15.94 8.13 -24.08
C LEU A 433 14.47 8.51 -24.07
N ARG A 434 14.04 9.37 -23.14
CA ARG A 434 12.67 9.88 -23.10
C ARG A 434 12.29 10.63 -24.39
N ALA A 435 13.25 11.21 -25.10
CA ALA A 435 13.01 11.88 -26.38
C ALA A 435 12.77 10.91 -27.55
N LEU A 436 13.08 9.62 -27.41
CA LEU A 436 12.90 8.63 -28.49
C LEU A 436 11.45 8.19 -28.66
N SER A 437 10.65 8.26 -27.59
CA SER A 437 9.23 7.91 -27.59
C SER A 437 8.48 8.69 -26.52
N SER A 438 7.35 9.32 -26.89
CA SER A 438 6.42 9.91 -25.92
C SER A 438 5.53 8.87 -25.25
N ASP A 439 5.38 7.70 -25.88
CA ASP A 439 4.33 6.73 -25.55
C ASP A 439 4.89 5.46 -24.90
N LEU A 440 6.21 5.31 -24.89
CA LEU A 440 6.89 4.13 -24.36
C LEU A 440 7.91 4.54 -23.29
N GLU A 441 7.73 4.03 -22.08
CA GLU A 441 8.73 4.15 -21.03
C GLU A 441 9.87 3.16 -21.28
N ILE A 442 11.09 3.70 -21.34
CA ILE A 442 12.33 2.93 -21.48
C ILE A 442 13.00 2.91 -20.11
N VAL A 443 13.05 1.72 -19.49
CA VAL A 443 13.70 1.52 -18.20
C VAL A 443 15.10 0.95 -18.42
N ILE A 444 16.12 1.69 -17.98
CA ILE A 444 17.50 1.20 -18.02
C ILE A 444 17.81 0.43 -16.73
N LEU A 445 18.38 -0.76 -16.88
CA LEU A 445 18.93 -1.55 -15.79
C LEU A 445 20.44 -1.66 -15.97
N GLU A 446 21.20 -1.11 -15.03
CA GLU A 446 22.65 -1.24 -14.99
C GLU A 446 23.01 -2.58 -14.34
N ALA A 447 23.41 -3.55 -15.14
CA ALA A 447 23.60 -4.93 -14.69
C ALA A 447 24.84 -5.14 -13.80
N ASP A 448 25.73 -4.16 -13.75
CA ASP A 448 26.91 -4.18 -12.88
C ASP A 448 26.63 -3.59 -11.48
N ASP A 449 25.46 -2.98 -11.29
CA ASP A 449 25.01 -2.44 -10.01
C ASP A 449 24.24 -3.46 -9.18
N GLN A 450 24.10 -3.18 -7.88
CA GLN A 450 23.21 -3.94 -7.02
C GLN A 450 21.76 -3.66 -7.41
N LEU A 451 21.21 -4.51 -8.27
CA LEU A 451 19.85 -4.40 -8.74
C LEU A 451 18.84 -4.79 -7.65
N PHE A 452 17.68 -4.13 -7.72
CA PHE A 452 16.49 -4.56 -7.01
C PHE A 452 16.18 -6.03 -7.37
N PRO A 453 15.94 -6.95 -6.42
CA PRO A 453 15.91 -8.39 -6.71
C PRO A 453 14.94 -8.83 -7.83
N PRO A 454 13.73 -8.23 -7.98
CA PRO A 454 12.87 -8.50 -9.14
C PRO A 454 13.50 -8.18 -10.50
N ASN A 455 14.29 -7.11 -10.58
CA ASN A 455 15.00 -6.74 -11.82
C ASN A 455 16.08 -7.78 -12.14
N GLN A 456 16.77 -8.29 -11.12
CA GLN A 456 17.76 -9.35 -11.28
C GLN A 456 17.11 -10.64 -11.79
N GLN A 457 16.01 -11.09 -11.17
CA GLN A 457 15.30 -12.30 -11.61
C GLN A 457 14.76 -12.18 -13.04
N MET A 458 14.32 -10.98 -13.45
CA MET A 458 13.93 -10.75 -14.83
C MET A 458 15.10 -10.94 -15.80
N ILE A 459 16.29 -10.43 -15.46
CA ILE A 459 17.51 -10.63 -16.27
C ILE A 459 17.87 -12.11 -16.32
N ASP A 460 17.80 -12.80 -15.18
CA ASP A 460 18.12 -14.23 -15.06
C ASP A 460 17.13 -15.12 -15.86
N ALA A 461 15.87 -14.69 -15.99
CA ALA A 461 14.86 -15.36 -16.82
C ALA A 461 15.17 -15.27 -18.33
N GLY A 462 16.01 -14.32 -18.74
CA GLY A 462 16.54 -14.21 -20.09
C GLY A 462 16.63 -12.78 -20.59
N VAL A 463 17.59 -12.56 -21.48
CA VAL A 463 17.78 -11.30 -22.22
C VAL A 463 18.10 -11.59 -23.68
N VAL A 464 17.81 -10.63 -24.57
CA VAL A 464 18.21 -10.70 -25.99
C VAL A 464 19.14 -9.52 -26.29
N GLU A 465 20.39 -9.80 -26.66
CA GLU A 465 21.36 -8.76 -27.03
C GLU A 465 20.93 -8.05 -28.32
N ILE A 466 21.12 -6.72 -28.35
CA ILE A 466 20.69 -5.82 -29.45
C ILE A 466 21.74 -4.81 -29.83
#